data_AF-A0A349UQU7-F1
#
_entry.id   AF-A0A349UQU7-F1
#
_cell.length_a   1.000
_cell.length_b   1.000
_cell.length_c   1.000
_cell.angle_alpha   90.00
_cell.angle_beta   90.00
_cell.angle_gamma   90.00
#
_symmetry.space_group_name_H-M   'P 1'
#
loop_
_entity.id
_entity.type
_entity.pdbx_description
1 polymer ?
#
loop_
_entity_poly.entity_id
_entity_poly.type
_entity_poly.pdbx_seq_one_letter_code
_entity_poly.pdbx_strand_id
1 'polypeptide(L)'
;MKASRSFIVKAVFLAAALLAGARGAAAGEPLSDIQAVNKALAEAKPGQTVLLADGVYRDADIKLPVSGEKDKPITLAAQTPGKVLFTGKSRITLAGNYLHLTGMFFHKNQILMVVLFQQANHCRLSHCAFNE
;
A
#
# COMPACT_ATOMS: atom_id res chain seq x y z
N MET A 1 -48.14 45.45 30.71
CA MET A 1 -49.21 45.86 29.77
C MET A 1 -48.65 45.90 28.35
N LYS A 2 -49.47 45.49 27.38
CA LYS A 2 -49.26 45.28 25.93
C LYS A 2 -48.62 43.95 25.48
N ALA A 3 -49.44 43.24 24.71
CA ALA A 3 -49.34 41.86 24.25
C ALA A 3 -49.03 41.76 22.74
N SER A 4 -48.94 40.51 22.24
CA SER A 4 -49.18 40.06 20.85
C SER A 4 -48.11 40.40 19.80
N ARG A 5 -47.73 39.56 18.82
CA ARG A 5 -48.08 38.21 18.32
C ARG A 5 -46.94 37.82 17.34
N SER A 6 -46.58 36.54 17.22
CA SER A 6 -46.76 35.81 15.95
C SER A 6 -46.37 34.34 16.10
N PHE A 7 -47.25 33.51 15.57
CA PHE A 7 -47.20 32.06 15.45
C PHE A 7 -46.43 31.65 14.18
N ILE A 8 -45.88 30.44 14.19
CA ILE A 8 -45.51 29.60 13.03
C ILE A 8 -44.19 29.99 12.33
N VAL A 9 -43.20 29.08 12.35
CA VAL A 9 -42.59 28.46 11.16
C VAL A 9 -41.53 27.42 11.61
N LYS A 10 -41.91 26.14 11.40
CA LYS A 10 -41.07 24.99 11.00
C LYS A 10 -40.01 24.45 11.98
N ALA A 11 -40.40 23.34 12.60
CA ALA A 11 -39.52 22.21 12.85
C ALA A 11 -38.56 21.98 11.66
N VAL A 12 -37.25 22.01 11.94
CA VAL A 12 -36.23 21.42 11.08
C VAL A 12 -35.48 20.42 11.95
N PHE A 13 -36.03 19.21 11.99
CA PHE A 13 -35.24 18.01 12.17
C PHE A 13 -34.34 17.89 10.94
N LEU A 14 -33.01 17.98 11.10
CA LEU A 14 -32.12 17.21 10.24
C LEU A 14 -30.81 16.93 10.96
N ALA A 15 -30.57 15.63 11.16
CA ALA A 15 -29.37 15.04 11.69
C ALA A 15 -28.14 15.60 10.98
N ALA A 16 -27.25 16.26 11.73
CA ALA A 16 -25.90 16.55 11.26
C ALA A 16 -25.16 15.20 11.14
N ALA A 17 -24.92 14.83 9.90
CA ALA A 17 -24.47 13.54 9.43
C ALA A 17 -23.20 13.04 10.15
N LEU A 18 -23.24 11.75 10.55
CA LEU A 18 -22.06 10.89 10.58
C LEU A 18 -21.44 10.89 9.18
N LEU A 19 -20.50 11.79 8.93
CA LEU A 19 -19.49 11.65 7.90
C LEU A 19 -18.21 11.19 8.58
N ALA A 20 -18.25 9.99 9.16
CA ALA A 20 -17.04 9.18 9.31
C ALA A 20 -16.65 8.70 7.90
N GLY A 21 -16.20 9.63 7.08
CA GLY A 21 -15.64 9.32 5.78
C GLY A 21 -14.53 8.31 5.98
N ALA A 22 -14.60 7.20 5.24
CA ALA A 22 -13.50 6.27 5.12
C ALA A 22 -12.25 7.08 4.73
N ARG A 23 -11.37 7.34 5.69
CA ARG A 23 -10.01 7.79 5.40
C ARG A 23 -9.40 6.64 4.61
N GLY A 24 -9.41 6.75 3.27
CA GLY A 24 -8.53 5.93 2.45
C GLY A 24 -7.14 6.05 3.05
N ALA A 25 -6.47 4.92 3.26
CA ALA A 25 -5.11 4.92 3.77
C ALA A 25 -4.26 5.72 2.77
N ALA A 26 -3.96 6.97 3.13
CA ALA A 26 -3.09 7.80 2.32
C ALA A 26 -1.73 7.09 2.31
N ALA A 27 -1.24 6.78 1.11
CA ALA A 27 0.09 6.24 0.96
C ALA A 27 1.09 7.24 1.55
N GLY A 28 2.07 6.76 2.32
CA GLY A 28 3.12 7.61 2.87
C GLY A 28 4.06 8.16 1.77
N GLU A 29 4.94 9.08 2.15
CA GLU A 29 6.00 9.56 1.24
C GLU A 29 6.82 8.38 0.67
N PRO A 30 7.20 8.39 -0.62
CA PRO A 30 8.01 7.34 -1.22
C PRO A 30 9.37 7.18 -0.51
N LEU A 31 9.73 5.94 -0.21
CA LEU A 31 11.00 5.59 0.43
C LEU A 31 12.00 5.11 -0.62
N SER A 32 13.24 5.56 -0.56
CA SER A 32 14.31 5.11 -1.46
C SER A 32 15.32 4.18 -0.79
N ASP A 33 15.42 4.19 0.54
CA ASP A 33 16.34 3.34 1.30
C ASP A 33 15.71 1.98 1.63
N ILE A 34 16.39 0.89 1.26
CA ILE A 34 15.87 -0.48 1.43
C ILE A 34 15.74 -0.87 2.90
N GLN A 35 16.57 -0.33 3.81
CA GLN A 35 16.42 -0.61 5.24
C GLN A 35 15.15 0.05 5.79
N ALA A 36 14.89 1.31 5.43
CA ALA A 36 13.66 2.01 5.78
C ALA A 36 12.42 1.32 5.20
N VAL A 37 12.48 0.85 3.94
CA VAL A 37 11.39 0.09 3.30
C VAL A 37 11.10 -1.20 4.06
N ASN A 38 12.12 -2.00 4.37
CA ASN A 38 11.95 -3.25 5.12
C ASN A 38 11.39 -3.01 6.52
N LYS A 39 11.85 -1.96 7.21
CA LYS A 39 11.30 -1.56 8.50
C LYS A 39 9.81 -1.20 8.39
N ALA A 40 9.46 -0.36 7.42
CA ALA A 40 8.07 0.03 7.19
C ALA A 40 7.17 -1.17 6.88
N LEU A 41 7.65 -2.13 6.08
CA LEU A 41 6.91 -3.36 5.76
C LEU A 41 6.78 -4.31 6.95
N ALA A 42 7.77 -4.39 7.83
CA ALA A 42 7.71 -5.20 9.04
C ALA A 42 6.74 -4.64 10.10
N GLU A 43 6.54 -3.33 10.11
CA GLU A 43 5.64 -2.61 11.03
C GLU A 43 4.26 -2.33 10.40
N ALA A 44 4.05 -2.71 9.14
CA ALA A 44 2.85 -2.38 8.37
C ALA A 44 1.59 -3.04 8.95
N LYS A 45 0.51 -2.27 8.99
CA LYS A 45 -0.83 -2.71 9.41
C LYS A 45 -1.70 -3.03 8.20
N PRO A 46 -2.71 -3.92 8.33
CA PRO A 46 -3.65 -4.21 7.24
C PRO A 46 -4.22 -2.96 6.57
N GLY A 47 -4.15 -2.91 5.24
CA GLY A 47 -4.60 -1.78 4.41
C GLY A 47 -3.54 -0.70 4.17
N GLN A 48 -2.36 -0.79 4.78
CA GLN A 48 -1.29 0.17 4.52
C GLN A 48 -0.58 -0.08 3.19
N THR A 49 -0.10 1.01 2.60
CA THR A 49 0.73 1.01 1.39
C THR A 49 2.09 1.62 1.70
N VAL A 50 3.15 0.89 1.39
CA VAL A 50 4.54 1.40 1.36
C VAL A 50 4.87 1.71 -0.09
N LEU A 51 5.20 2.98 -0.36
CA LEU A 51 5.65 3.43 -1.68
C LEU A 51 7.17 3.35 -1.78
N LEU A 52 7.65 2.73 -2.85
CA LEU A 52 9.06 2.67 -3.21
C LEU A 52 9.33 3.74 -4.26
N ALA A 53 10.26 4.65 -3.97
CA ALA A 53 10.58 5.79 -4.83
C ALA A 53 11.10 5.35 -6.22
N ASP A 54 10.91 6.18 -7.24
CA ASP A 54 11.47 5.91 -8.57
C ASP A 54 12.99 5.76 -8.51
N GLY A 55 13.55 4.72 -9.15
CA GLY A 55 14.98 4.47 -9.09
C GLY A 55 15.41 3.06 -9.49
N VAL A 56 16.72 2.85 -9.45
CA VAL A 56 17.36 1.55 -9.71
C VAL A 56 17.80 0.93 -8.38
N TYR A 57 17.26 -0.24 -8.10
CA TYR A 57 17.52 -1.04 -6.92
C TYR A 57 18.37 -2.25 -7.32
N ARG A 58 19.69 -2.09 -7.14
CA ARG A 58 20.66 -3.14 -7.43
C ARG A 58 20.93 -3.95 -6.17
N ASP A 59 20.93 -5.27 -6.32
CA ASP A 59 21.23 -6.22 -5.23
C ASP A 59 20.35 -6.00 -3.97
N ALA A 60 19.11 -5.56 -4.17
CA ALA A 60 18.17 -5.24 -3.09
C ALA A 60 17.40 -6.48 -2.62
N ASP A 61 17.36 -6.70 -1.30
CA ASP A 61 16.54 -7.75 -0.68
C ASP A 61 15.42 -7.13 0.15
N ILE A 62 14.18 -7.35 -0.28
CA ILE A 62 12.97 -6.82 0.37
C ILE A 62 12.12 -7.97 0.90
N LYS A 63 11.64 -7.85 2.14
CA LYS A 63 10.77 -8.86 2.75
C LYS A 63 9.51 -8.22 3.31
N LEU A 64 8.36 -8.86 3.05
CA LEU A 64 7.07 -8.56 3.65
C LEU A 64 6.72 -9.69 4.65
N PRO A 65 7.09 -9.57 5.94
CA PRO A 65 6.96 -10.65 6.93
C PRO A 65 5.63 -10.66 7.69
N VAL A 66 4.73 -9.71 7.40
CA VAL A 66 3.43 -9.55 8.08
C VAL A 66 2.29 -9.98 7.16
N SER A 67 1.07 -10.01 7.69
CA SER A 67 -0.14 -10.32 6.90
C SER A 67 -1.12 -9.16 6.91
N GLY A 68 -1.74 -8.91 5.76
CA GLY A 68 -2.94 -8.08 5.67
C GLY A 68 -4.20 -8.88 6.03
N GLU A 69 -5.35 -8.29 5.74
CA GLU A 69 -6.66 -8.92 5.84
C GLU A 69 -7.31 -9.03 4.46
N LYS A 70 -8.33 -9.90 4.32
CA LYS A 70 -9.04 -10.17 3.06
C LYS A 70 -9.40 -8.91 2.27
N ASP A 71 -9.95 -7.92 2.96
CA ASP A 71 -10.41 -6.67 2.34
C ASP A 71 -9.44 -5.50 2.56
N LYS A 72 -8.30 -5.76 3.22
CA LYS A 72 -7.27 -4.77 3.57
C LYS A 72 -5.86 -5.36 3.38
N PRO A 73 -5.44 -5.62 2.15
CA PRO A 73 -4.10 -6.13 1.90
C PRO A 73 -3.03 -5.10 2.29
N ILE A 74 -1.84 -5.58 2.62
CA ILE A 74 -0.66 -4.71 2.77
C ILE A 74 0.02 -4.62 1.40
N THR A 75 0.29 -3.39 0.95
CA THR A 75 0.78 -3.14 -0.41
C THR A 75 2.21 -2.61 -0.39
N LEU A 76 3.10 -3.22 -1.18
CA LEU A 76 4.34 -2.60 -1.64
C LEU A 76 4.14 -2.15 -3.09
N ALA A 77 4.12 -0.84 -3.31
CA ALA A 77 3.85 -0.25 -4.60
C ALA A 77 5.03 0.60 -5.09
N ALA A 78 5.32 0.55 -6.38
CA ALA A 78 6.18 1.54 -7.02
C ALA A 78 5.49 2.92 -6.99
N GLN A 79 6.26 3.99 -6.73
CA GLN A 79 5.79 5.36 -6.84
C GLN A 79 5.19 5.62 -8.22
N THR A 80 5.97 5.33 -9.28
CA THR A 80 5.49 5.28 -10.65
C THR A 80 5.65 3.85 -11.19
N PRO A 81 4.58 3.17 -11.62
CA PRO A 81 4.68 1.83 -12.22
C PRO A 81 5.71 1.78 -13.36
N GLY A 82 6.63 0.83 -13.30
CA GLY A 82 7.69 0.65 -14.29
C GLY A 82 8.96 1.50 -14.07
N LYS A 83 8.96 2.46 -13.13
CA LYS A 83 10.14 3.27 -12.80
C LYS A 83 10.92 2.81 -11.57
N VAL A 84 10.45 1.77 -10.90
CA VAL A 84 11.19 1.04 -9.86
C VAL A 84 11.82 -0.19 -10.52
N LEU A 85 13.13 -0.11 -10.76
CA LEU A 85 13.88 -1.11 -11.52
C LEU A 85 14.76 -1.97 -10.60
N PHE A 86 14.47 -3.25 -10.49
CA PHE A 86 15.29 -4.22 -9.78
C PHE A 86 16.30 -4.89 -10.72
N THR A 87 17.57 -4.92 -10.32
CA THR A 87 18.68 -5.52 -11.10
C THR A 87 19.63 -6.32 -10.20
N GLY A 88 20.58 -7.05 -10.80
CA GLY A 88 21.56 -7.83 -10.05
C GLY A 88 20.89 -8.97 -9.27
N LYS A 89 21.33 -9.21 -8.04
CA LYS A 89 20.83 -10.25 -7.14
C LYS A 89 19.62 -9.79 -6.31
N SER A 90 18.77 -8.93 -6.88
CA SER A 90 17.60 -8.41 -6.17
C SER A 90 16.49 -9.44 -6.03
N ARG A 91 15.84 -9.46 -4.85
CA ARG A 91 14.73 -10.35 -4.51
C ARG A 91 13.68 -9.64 -3.68
N ILE A 92 12.41 -9.98 -3.91
CA ILE A 92 11.29 -9.62 -3.04
C ILE A 92 10.66 -10.90 -2.48
N THR A 93 10.56 -11.01 -1.16
CA THR A 93 9.96 -12.15 -0.47
C THR A 93 8.65 -11.75 0.19
N LEU A 94 7.55 -12.37 -0.25
CA LEU A 94 6.23 -12.28 0.38
C LEU A 94 6.14 -13.44 1.39
N ALA A 95 6.06 -13.14 2.69
CA ALA A 95 6.11 -14.14 3.76
C ALA A 95 4.91 -14.07 4.72
N GLY A 96 3.74 -13.70 4.19
CA GLY A 96 2.48 -13.61 4.93
C GLY A 96 1.28 -13.67 3.99
N ASN A 97 0.09 -13.40 4.52
CA ASN A 97 -1.16 -13.49 3.76
C ASN A 97 -1.68 -12.12 3.33
N TYR A 98 -2.46 -12.07 2.24
CA TYR A 98 -3.09 -10.83 1.75
C TYR A 98 -2.08 -9.70 1.52
N LEU A 99 -1.03 -10.00 0.77
CA LEU A 99 0.00 -9.04 0.38
C LEU A 99 -0.17 -8.67 -1.09
N HIS A 100 0.13 -7.43 -1.44
CA HIS A 100 0.05 -6.94 -2.81
C HIS A 100 1.36 -6.28 -3.23
N LEU A 101 2.03 -6.86 -4.23
CA LEU A 101 3.19 -6.26 -4.88
C LEU A 101 2.76 -5.64 -6.21
N THR A 102 3.03 -4.36 -6.46
CA THR A 102 2.59 -3.74 -7.73
C THR A 102 3.54 -2.70 -8.31
N GLY A 103 3.65 -2.68 -9.65
CA GLY A 103 4.39 -1.64 -10.37
C GLY A 103 5.88 -1.91 -10.53
N MET A 104 6.37 -3.09 -10.15
CA MET A 104 7.81 -3.41 -10.14
C MET A 104 8.30 -3.82 -11.52
N PHE A 105 9.49 -3.36 -11.89
CA PHE A 105 10.18 -3.82 -13.10
C PHE A 105 11.43 -4.61 -12.72
N PHE A 106 11.47 -5.89 -13.06
CA PHE A 106 12.64 -6.75 -12.91
C PHE A 106 13.34 -6.86 -14.27
N HIS A 107 14.62 -6.48 -14.33
CA HIS A 107 15.38 -6.46 -15.56
C HIS A 107 16.80 -7.01 -15.38
N LYS A 108 17.18 -7.99 -16.21
CA LYS A 108 18.55 -8.56 -16.23
C LYS A 108 19.04 -9.00 -14.84
N ASN A 109 18.17 -9.63 -14.07
CA ASN A 109 18.52 -10.15 -12.75
C ASN A 109 19.49 -11.34 -12.87
N GLN A 110 20.45 -11.42 -11.95
CA GLN A 110 21.50 -12.45 -11.93
C GLN A 110 21.10 -13.69 -11.11
N ILE A 111 19.82 -13.79 -10.74
CA ILE A 111 19.26 -14.90 -9.96
C ILE A 111 17.94 -15.35 -10.60
N LEU A 112 17.65 -16.65 -10.48
CA LEU A 112 16.44 -17.24 -11.05
C LEU A 112 15.15 -16.77 -10.34
N MET A 113 15.21 -16.54 -9.04
CA MET A 113 14.05 -16.23 -8.21
C MET A 113 14.11 -14.81 -7.68
N VAL A 114 13.48 -13.91 -8.44
CA VAL A 114 13.35 -12.48 -8.12
C VAL A 114 12.15 -12.16 -7.24
N VAL A 115 11.11 -13.01 -7.26
CA VAL A 115 10.00 -12.96 -6.30
C VAL A 115 9.81 -14.34 -5.68
N LEU A 116 9.76 -14.39 -4.35
CA LEU A 116 9.52 -15.60 -3.57
C LEU A 116 8.24 -15.46 -2.76
N PHE A 117 7.36 -16.45 -2.83
CA PHE A 117 6.22 -16.61 -1.92
C PHE A 117 6.57 -17.68 -0.88
N GLN A 118 6.86 -17.24 0.34
CA GLN A 118 7.24 -18.13 1.44
C GLN A 118 6.07 -18.30 2.38
N GLN A 119 5.35 -19.42 2.28
CA GLN A 119 4.14 -19.69 3.08
C GLN A 119 3.08 -18.57 2.97
N ALA A 120 3.01 -17.93 1.80
CA ALA A 120 2.17 -16.77 1.54
C ALA A 120 0.90 -17.16 0.78
N ASN A 121 -0.27 -16.76 1.31
CA ASN A 121 -1.59 -17.06 0.72
C ASN A 121 -2.34 -15.79 0.36
N HIS A 122 -3.23 -15.87 -0.63
CA HIS A 122 -4.06 -14.73 -1.08
C HIS A 122 -3.25 -13.48 -1.45
N CYS A 123 -2.02 -13.68 -1.91
CA CYS A 123 -1.15 -12.60 -2.33
C CYS A 123 -1.33 -12.31 -3.82
N ARG A 124 -1.04 -11.07 -4.22
CA ARG A 124 -1.23 -10.58 -5.58
C ARG A 124 0.02 -9.89 -6.08
N LEU A 125 0.35 -10.14 -7.35
CA LEU A 125 1.26 -9.32 -8.14
C LEU A 125 0.45 -8.64 -9.24
N SER A 126 0.68 -7.36 -9.51
CA SER A 126 0.04 -6.68 -10.65
C SER A 126 0.87 -5.53 -11.20
N HIS A 127 0.72 -5.25 -12.50
CA HIS A 127 1.46 -4.19 -13.19
C HIS A 127 2.98 -4.34 -13.05
N CYS A 128 3.46 -5.59 -12.98
CA CYS A 128 4.88 -5.89 -12.92
C CYS A 128 5.36 -6.35 -14.30
N ALA A 129 6.61 -6.02 -14.62
CA ALA A 129 7.28 -6.50 -15.82
C ALA A 129 8.50 -7.34 -15.42
N PHE A 130 8.75 -8.41 -16.17
CA PHE A 130 9.90 -9.30 -16.02
C PHE A 130 10.56 -9.38 -17.39
N ASN A 131 11.80 -8.92 -17.49
CA ASN A 131 12.55 -8.91 -18.74
C ASN A 131 13.97 -9.42 -18.50
N GLU A 132 14.38 -10.39 -19.30
CA GLU A 132 15.73 -10.98 -19.25
C GLU A 132 16.77 -10.16 -20.02
#